data_AF-A0A1E8GJX5-F1
#
_entry.id   AF-A0A1E8GJX5-F1
#
_cell.length_a   1.000
_cell.length_b   1.000
_cell.length_c   1.000
_cell.angle_alpha   90.00
_cell.angle_beta   90.00
_cell.angle_gamma   90.00
#
_symmetry.space_group_name_H-M   'P 1'
#
loop_
_entity.id
_entity.type
_entity.pdbx_description
1 polymer ?
#
loop_
_entity_poly.entity_id
_entity_poly.type
_entity_poly.pdbx_seq_one_letter_code
_entity_poly.pdbx_strand_id
1 'polypeptide(L)'
;MKIERMIEEFRKERNWNHENKEKDLALSISIEAAELLENFQCIDSTEALESNRKNIEEELSDVLIYSYMLAANLGIDVKKSIAEKLDKNSKRYPVKELVDGSSSYLELKEKSRMEEKLKKKRLN
;
A
#
# COMPACT_ATOMS: atom_id res chain seq x y z
N MET A 1 2.83 -0.46 22.97
CA MET A 1 3.75 0.52 22.33
C MET A 1 3.25 0.77 20.91
N LYS A 2 3.39 1.99 20.35
CA LYS A 2 2.89 2.31 19.00
C LYS A 2 3.80 1.65 17.95
N ILE A 3 3.26 1.02 16.90
CA ILE A 3 4.05 0.27 15.90
C ILE A 3 5.14 1.11 15.22
N GLU A 4 4.86 2.39 14.95
CA GLU A 4 5.83 3.29 14.33
C GLU A 4 7.06 3.48 15.22
N ARG A 5 6.88 3.43 16.54
CA ARG A 5 7.98 3.54 17.52
C ARG A 5 8.82 2.26 17.58
N MET A 6 8.19 1.09 17.49
CA MET A 6 8.91 -0.18 17.41
C MET A 6 9.83 -0.24 16.19
N ILE A 7 9.31 0.20 15.04
CA ILE A 7 10.07 0.26 13.79
C ILE A 7 11.22 1.26 13.91
N GLU A 8 10.98 2.47 14.45
CA GLU A 8 12.03 3.47 14.60
C GLU A 8 13.14 3.00 15.57
N GLU A 9 12.77 2.38 16.69
CA GLU A 9 13.74 1.80 17.63
C GLU A 9 14.56 0.68 16.96
N PHE A 10 13.91 -0.22 16.23
CA PHE A 10 14.57 -1.30 15.49
C PHE A 10 15.61 -0.78 14.47
N ARG A 11 15.25 0.26 13.71
CA ARG A 11 16.14 0.92 12.74
C ARG A 11 17.33 1.58 13.42
N LYS A 12 17.05 2.31 14.51
CA LYS A 12 18.05 3.07 15.26
C LYS A 12 19.12 2.16 15.83
N GLU A 13 18.73 1.02 16.42
CA GLU A 13 19.64 0.01 16.95
C GLU A 13 20.61 -0.55 15.90
N ARG A 14 20.19 -0.58 14.63
CA ARG A 14 20.96 -1.12 13.50
C ARG A 14 21.65 -0.05 12.66
N ASN A 15 21.57 1.21 13.07
CA ASN A 15 22.07 2.35 12.32
C ASN A 15 21.52 2.43 10.88
N TRP A 16 20.25 2.04 10.68
CA TRP A 16 19.61 2.06 9.36
C TRP A 16 19.03 3.43 8.98
N ASN A 17 19.26 4.45 9.81
CA ASN A 17 18.80 5.82 9.62
C ASN A 17 19.76 6.62 8.72
N HIS A 18 20.02 6.12 7.52
CA HIS A 18 20.80 6.85 6.52
C HIS A 18 19.89 7.77 5.69
N GLU A 19 20.31 9.03 5.53
CA GLU A 19 19.69 10.00 4.64
C GLU A 19 19.78 9.53 3.17
N ASN A 20 18.79 9.88 2.35
CA ASN A 20 18.71 9.59 0.91
C ASN A 20 18.47 8.11 0.52
N LYS A 21 17.82 7.33 1.38
CA LYS A 21 17.44 5.93 1.10
C LYS A 21 15.98 5.76 0.66
N GLU A 22 15.26 6.83 0.35
CA GLU A 22 13.83 6.74 -0.04
C GLU A 22 13.65 5.89 -1.29
N LYS A 23 14.59 5.98 -2.23
CA LYS A 23 14.64 5.12 -3.42
C LYS A 23 14.80 3.65 -3.03
N ASP A 24 15.72 3.36 -2.12
CA ASP A 24 16.01 1.99 -1.68
C ASP A 24 14.83 1.40 -0.92
N LEU A 25 14.19 2.18 -0.05
CA LEU A 25 12.98 1.77 0.65
C LEU A 25 11.81 1.53 -0.31
N ALA A 26 11.64 2.36 -1.34
CA ALA A 26 10.64 2.12 -2.37
C ALA A 26 10.93 0.85 -3.19
N LEU A 27 12.21 0.54 -3.43
CA LEU A 27 12.64 -0.72 -4.05
C LEU A 27 12.31 -1.91 -3.13
N SER A 28 12.67 -1.83 -1.84
CA SER A 28 12.34 -2.87 -0.85
C SER A 28 10.84 -3.15 -0.81
N ILE A 29 9.98 -2.13 -0.75
CA ILE A 29 8.51 -2.33 -0.80
C ILE A 29 8.09 -3.14 -2.04
N SER A 30 8.71 -2.89 -3.20
CA SER A 30 8.38 -3.62 -4.42
C SER A 30 8.89 -5.06 -4.40
N ILE A 31 10.01 -5.33 -3.72
CA ILE A 31 10.58 -6.67 -3.57
C ILE A 31 9.69 -7.49 -2.64
N GLU A 32 9.38 -7.00 -1.44
CA GLU A 32 8.54 -7.75 -0.48
C GLU A 32 7.11 -7.92 -0.99
N ALA A 33 6.60 -6.98 -1.80
CA ALA A 33 5.30 -7.17 -2.46
C ALA A 33 5.33 -8.29 -3.50
N ALA A 34 6.49 -8.55 -4.13
CA ALA A 34 6.67 -9.67 -5.04
C ALA A 34 6.81 -10.99 -4.26
N GLU A 35 7.55 -11.01 -3.15
CA GLU A 35 7.67 -12.18 -2.25
C GLU A 35 6.29 -12.55 -1.65
N LEU A 36 5.49 -11.55 -1.25
CA LEU A 36 4.09 -11.76 -0.87
C LEU A 36 3.28 -12.41 -1.99
N LEU A 37 3.46 -11.96 -3.24
CA LEU A 37 2.75 -12.51 -4.40
C LEU A 37 3.15 -13.97 -4.69
N GLU A 38 4.40 -14.35 -4.47
CA GLU A 38 4.89 -15.72 -4.69
C GLU A 38 4.09 -16.77 -3.92
N ASN A 39 3.59 -16.43 -2.72
CA ASN A 39 2.73 -17.31 -1.92
C ASN A 39 1.41 -17.70 -2.60
N PHE A 40 1.00 -16.97 -3.64
CA PHE A 40 -0.26 -17.19 -4.37
C PHE A 40 -0.02 -17.65 -5.82
N GLN A 41 1.23 -17.87 -6.23
CA GLN A 41 1.52 -18.30 -7.59
C GLN A 41 1.15 -19.77 -7.81
N CYS A 42 0.55 -20.07 -8.95
CA CYS A 42 0.23 -21.43 -9.41
C CYS A 42 -0.77 -22.22 -8.53
N ILE A 43 -1.31 -21.62 -7.47
CA ILE A 43 -2.29 -22.23 -6.56
C ILE A 43 -3.48 -21.28 -6.35
N ASP A 44 -4.60 -21.81 -5.84
CA ASP A 44 -5.72 -20.96 -5.46
C ASP A 44 -5.53 -20.33 -4.07
N SER A 45 -6.32 -19.30 -3.77
CA SER A 45 -6.18 -18.54 -2.52
C SER A 45 -6.46 -19.36 -1.26
N THR A 46 -7.32 -20.38 -1.33
CA THR A 46 -7.63 -21.23 -0.17
C THR A 46 -6.43 -22.11 0.14
N GLU A 47 -5.87 -22.75 -0.89
CA GLU A 47 -4.66 -23.57 -0.76
C GLU A 47 -3.46 -22.74 -0.25
N ALA A 48 -3.28 -21.53 -0.75
CA ALA A 48 -2.23 -20.62 -0.28
C ALA A 48 -2.37 -20.28 1.21
N LEU A 49 -3.60 -20.02 1.68
CA LEU A 49 -3.88 -19.70 3.07
C LEU A 49 -3.76 -20.91 4.00
N GLU A 50 -3.91 -22.13 3.50
CA GLU A 50 -3.70 -23.34 4.29
C GLU A 50 -2.21 -23.72 4.39
N SER A 51 -1.47 -23.60 3.30
CA SER A 51 -0.08 -24.05 3.19
C SER A 51 0.94 -23.00 3.63
N ASN A 52 0.70 -21.72 3.34
CA ASN A 52 1.71 -20.66 3.42
C ASN A 52 1.35 -19.51 4.37
N ARG A 53 0.33 -19.67 5.22
CA ARG A 53 -0.21 -18.56 6.04
C ARG A 53 0.85 -17.77 6.80
N LYS A 54 1.77 -18.47 7.45
CA LYS A 54 2.84 -17.81 8.22
C LYS A 54 3.71 -16.93 7.32
N ASN A 55 4.11 -17.45 6.16
CA ASN A 55 4.93 -16.70 5.21
C ASN A 55 4.16 -15.49 4.67
N ILE A 56 2.88 -15.65 4.33
CA ILE A 56 2.00 -14.53 3.93
C ILE A 56 1.96 -13.43 5.00
N GLU A 57 1.87 -13.80 6.29
CA GLU A 57 1.88 -12.85 7.41
C GLU A 57 3.24 -12.15 7.56
N GLU A 58 4.35 -12.85 7.32
CA GLU A 58 5.71 -12.31 7.34
C GLU A 58 5.93 -11.32 6.17
N GLU A 59 5.67 -11.73 4.93
CA GLU A 59 5.87 -10.87 3.75
C GLU A 59 4.96 -9.63 3.75
N LEU A 60 3.71 -9.78 4.19
CA LEU A 60 2.82 -8.63 4.36
C LEU A 60 3.33 -7.67 5.43
N SER A 61 3.92 -8.21 6.50
CA SER A 61 4.52 -7.39 7.55
C SER A 61 5.73 -6.61 7.02
N ASP A 62 6.56 -7.22 6.19
CA ASP A 62 7.74 -6.56 5.61
C ASP A 62 7.34 -5.43 4.63
N VAL A 63 6.33 -5.65 3.78
CA VAL A 63 5.74 -4.57 2.95
C VAL A 63 5.32 -3.38 3.81
N LEU A 64 4.65 -3.65 4.93
CA LEU A 64 4.18 -2.60 5.84
C LEU A 64 5.35 -1.92 6.57
N ILE A 65 6.34 -2.66 7.05
CA ILE A 65 7.51 -2.12 7.76
C ILE A 65 8.26 -1.15 6.84
N TYR A 66 8.62 -1.55 5.62
CA TYR A 66 9.30 -0.65 4.70
C TYR A 66 8.44 0.55 4.29
N SER A 67 7.12 0.36 4.18
CA SER A 67 6.19 1.48 3.94
C SER A 67 6.21 2.50 5.08
N TYR A 68 6.22 2.05 6.34
CA TYR A 68 6.34 2.93 7.50
C TYR A 68 7.71 3.62 7.55
N MET A 69 8.79 2.91 7.22
CA MET A 69 10.14 3.49 7.14
C MET A 69 10.21 4.61 6.09
N LEU A 70 9.66 4.36 4.91
CA LEU A 70 9.61 5.35 3.83
C LEU A 70 8.77 6.56 4.23
N ALA A 71 7.61 6.34 4.84
CA ALA A 71 6.76 7.41 5.34
C ALA A 71 7.50 8.26 6.39
N ALA A 72 8.24 7.63 7.31
CA ALA A 72 9.03 8.34 8.32
C ALA A 72 10.12 9.21 7.67
N ASN A 73 10.86 8.68 6.68
CA ASN A 73 11.87 9.45 5.94
C ASN A 73 11.27 10.64 5.18
N LEU A 74 10.07 10.49 4.62
CA LEU A 74 9.37 11.54 3.88
C LEU A 74 8.58 12.52 4.77
N GLY A 75 8.58 12.32 6.10
CA GLY A 75 7.79 13.13 7.03
C GLY A 75 6.27 12.96 6.84
N ILE A 76 5.82 11.80 6.34
CA ILE A 76 4.41 11.49 6.10
C ILE A 76 3.78 10.93 7.38
N ASP A 77 2.72 11.59 7.87
CA ASP A 77 1.81 10.97 8.84
C ASP A 77 0.97 9.91 8.13
N VAL A 78 1.31 8.64 8.36
CA VAL A 78 0.66 7.48 7.73
C VAL A 78 -0.84 7.46 8.03
N LYS A 79 -1.25 7.74 9.27
CA LYS A 79 -2.67 7.68 9.66
C LYS A 79 -3.47 8.75 8.94
N LYS A 80 -2.95 9.97 8.93
CA LYS A 80 -3.57 11.09 8.21
C LYS A 80 -3.63 10.81 6.71
N SER A 81 -2.53 10.35 6.11
CA SER A 81 -2.44 10.01 4.69
C SER A 81 -3.46 8.95 4.27
N ILE A 82 -3.58 7.87 5.05
CA ILE A 82 -4.59 6.81 4.81
C ILE A 82 -6.00 7.37 4.95
N ALA A 83 -6.30 8.16 5.99
CA ALA A 83 -7.63 8.73 6.19
C ALA A 83 -8.06 9.64 5.03
N GLU A 84 -7.17 10.54 4.60
CA GLU A 84 -7.40 11.41 3.44
C GLU A 84 -7.59 10.60 2.15
N LYS A 85 -6.80 9.54 1.97
CA LYS A 85 -6.92 8.65 0.81
C LYS A 85 -8.24 7.87 0.81
N LEU A 86 -8.70 7.39 1.97
CA LEU A 86 -9.98 6.70 2.12
C LEU A 86 -11.16 7.64 1.81
N ASP A 87 -11.15 8.88 2.30
CA ASP A 87 -12.17 9.88 1.94
C ASP A 87 -12.15 10.22 0.44
N LYS A 88 -10.96 10.35 -0.17
CA LYS A 88 -10.86 10.53 -1.62
C LYS A 88 -11.41 9.30 -2.38
N ASN A 89 -11.13 8.10 -1.88
CA ASN A 89 -11.59 6.86 -2.51
C ASN A 89 -13.09 6.65 -2.35
N SER A 90 -13.70 7.00 -1.22
CA SER A 90 -15.16 6.86 -1.01
C SER A 90 -15.95 7.73 -1.98
N LYS A 91 -15.43 8.91 -2.33
CA LYS A 91 -16.00 9.79 -3.37
C LYS A 91 -15.80 9.23 -4.78
N ARG A 92 -14.69 8.52 -5.01
CA ARG A 92 -14.36 7.89 -6.31
C ARG A 92 -15.16 6.60 -6.55
N TYR A 93 -15.49 5.88 -5.47
CA TYR A 93 -16.18 4.60 -5.51
C TYR A 93 -17.42 4.64 -4.60
N PRO A 94 -18.52 5.27 -5.03
CA PRO A 94 -19.72 5.40 -4.22
C PRO A 94 -20.36 4.05 -3.91
N VAL A 95 -20.73 3.83 -2.65
CA VAL A 95 -21.35 2.57 -2.18
C VAL A 95 -22.58 2.21 -2.99
N LYS A 96 -23.41 3.22 -3.33
CA LYS A 96 -24.64 3.00 -4.09
C LYS A 96 -24.35 2.28 -5.40
N GLU A 97 -23.44 2.81 -6.22
CA GLU A 97 -23.12 2.29 -7.56
C GLU A 97 -22.47 0.89 -7.53
N LEU A 98 -21.73 0.57 -6.46
CA LEU A 98 -21.11 -0.74 -6.28
C LEU A 98 -22.09 -1.79 -5.78
N VAL A 99 -23.01 -1.41 -4.89
CA VAL A 99 -23.94 -2.33 -4.23
C VAL A 99 -25.17 -2.62 -5.08
N ASP A 100 -25.69 -1.62 -5.80
CA ASP A 100 -26.79 -1.82 -6.75
C ASP A 100 -26.33 -2.41 -8.09
N GLY A 101 -25.01 -2.54 -8.28
CA GLY A 101 -24.39 -3.09 -9.48
C GLY A 101 -24.44 -2.15 -10.68
N SER A 102 -24.77 -0.86 -10.50
CA SER A 102 -24.83 0.11 -11.59
C SER A 102 -23.46 0.40 -12.20
N SER A 103 -22.37 0.13 -11.47
CA SER A 103 -21.01 0.21 -11.99
C SER A 103 -20.08 -0.77 -11.29
N SER A 104 -19.21 -1.41 -12.06
CA SER A 104 -18.14 -2.24 -11.51
C SER A 104 -16.99 -1.39 -10.95
N TYR A 105 -16.19 -1.97 -10.06
CA TYR A 105 -14.97 -1.32 -9.56
C TYR A 105 -14.02 -0.90 -10.69
N LEU A 106 -13.91 -1.72 -11.74
CA LEU A 106 -13.04 -1.44 -12.89
C LEU A 106 -13.51 -0.21 -13.66
N GLU A 107 -14.81 -0.09 -13.94
CA GLU A 107 -15.40 1.05 -14.65
C GLU A 107 -15.19 2.37 -13.87
N LEU A 108 -15.45 2.36 -12.56
CA LEU A 108 -15.22 3.54 -11.71
C LEU A 108 -13.73 3.94 -11.66
N LYS A 109 -12.84 2.95 -11.64
CA LYS A 109 -11.39 3.17 -11.64
C LYS A 109 -10.91 3.77 -12.95
N GLU A 110 -11.42 3.28 -14.08
CA GLU A 110 -11.11 3.80 -15.42
C GLU A 110 -11.62 5.22 -15.60
N LYS A 111 -12.89 5.47 -15.28
CA LYS A 111 -13.51 6.81 -15.32
C LYS A 111 -12.68 7.82 -14.52
N SER A 112 -12.29 7.46 -13.30
CA SER A 112 -11.52 8.36 -12.47
C SER A 112 -10.10 8.64 -12.98
N ARG A 113 -9.44 7.63 -13.59
CA ARG A 113 -8.15 7.83 -14.27
C ARG A 113 -8.29 8.79 -15.45
N MET A 114 -9.38 8.70 -16.22
CA MET A 114 -9.65 9.62 -17.33
C MET A 114 -9.89 11.05 -16.85
N GLU A 115 -10.68 11.23 -15.79
CA GLU A 115 -10.93 12.54 -15.18
C GLU A 115 -9.64 13.21 -14.67
N GLU A 116 -8.75 12.44 -14.03
CA GLU A 116 -7.45 12.95 -13.57
C GLU A 116 -6.55 13.37 -14.75
N LYS A 117 -6.53 12.60 -15.84
CA LYS A 117 -5.81 12.97 -17.07
C LYS A 117 -6.37 14.26 -17.68
N LEU A 118 -7.70 14.39 -17.77
CA LEU A 118 -8.36 15.60 -18.30
C LEU A 118 -8.07 16.82 -17.44
N LYS A 119 -8.09 16.69 -16.11
CA LYS A 119 -7.78 17.79 -15.18
C LYS A 119 -6.33 18.28 -15.35
N LYS A 120 -5.37 17.36 -15.49
CA LYS A 120 -3.95 17.71 -15.75
C LYS A 120 -3.79 18.42 -17.10
N LYS A 121 -4.49 17.98 -18.14
CA LYS A 121 -4.45 18.63 -19.46
C LYS A 121 -5.03 20.04 -19.47
N ARG A 122 -5.97 20.35 -18.57
CA ARG A 122 -6.56 21.71 -18.43
C ARG A 122 -5.69 22.68 -17.63
N LEU A 123 -4.69 22.18 -16.91
CA LEU A 123 -3.78 22.95 -16.05
C LEU A 123 -2.43 23.25 -16.72
N ASN A 124 -2.19 22.66 -17.91
CA ASN A 124 -1.03 22.89 -18.76
C ASN A 124 -1.47 23.67 -20.01
#